data_AF-P33489-F1
#
_entry.id   AF-P33489-F1
#
_cell.length_a   1.000
_cell.length_b   1.000
_cell.length_c   1.000
_cell.angle_alpha   90.00
_cell.angle_beta   90.00
_cell.angle_gamma   90.00
#
_symmetry.space_group_name_H-M   'P 1'
#
loop_
_entity.id
_entity.type
_entity.pdbx_description
1 polymer ?
#
loop_
_entity_poly.entity_id
_entity_poly.type
_entity_poly.pdbx_seq_one_letter_code
_entity_poly.pdbx_strand_id
1 'polypeptide(L)'
;MVRRRPATGAAQRPQLAAVGRGLLLASVLAAAASSLPVAESSCPRDNSLVRDISRMQQSNYGREGFSHITVTGALAHGTKEVEVWLQTFGPGQRTPIHRHSCEEVFIVLKGKGTLLLGSSSLKYPGQPQEVPVFQNTTFSIPVNDPHQVW
;
A
#
# COMPACT_ATOMS: atom_id res chain seq x y z
N MET A 1 21.74 10.12 -8.07
CA MET A 1 22.55 10.60 -9.22
C MET A 1 21.80 11.76 -9.87
N VAL A 2 22.24 13.00 -9.63
CA VAL A 2 21.71 14.22 -10.28
C VAL A 2 22.88 14.85 -11.03
N ARG A 3 22.73 15.03 -12.35
CA ARG A 3 23.59 15.88 -13.18
C ARG A 3 22.68 16.72 -14.06
N ARG A 4 22.84 18.04 -14.02
CA ARG A 4 22.29 18.97 -15.01
C ARG A 4 23.29 20.11 -15.26
N ARG A 5 23.21 20.61 -16.50
CA ARG A 5 23.81 21.83 -17.11
C ARG A 5 25.26 21.67 -17.61
N PRO A 6 25.61 22.30 -18.75
CA PRO A 6 25.74 23.76 -18.85
C PRO A 6 25.14 24.40 -20.11
N ALA A 7 25.16 25.73 -20.11
CA ALA A 7 24.67 26.66 -21.13
C ALA A 7 25.79 27.09 -22.12
N THR A 8 25.37 27.56 -23.29
CA THR A 8 26.10 28.35 -24.30
C THR A 8 25.22 29.58 -24.60
N GLY A 9 25.65 30.79 -24.99
CA GLY A 9 26.91 31.41 -25.37
C GLY A 9 26.65 32.91 -25.61
N ALA A 10 27.73 33.68 -25.73
CA ALA A 10 27.87 35.14 -25.95
C ALA A 10 26.91 35.75 -27.01
N ALA A 11 26.26 36.91 -26.83
CA ALA A 11 26.70 38.32 -26.69
C ALA A 11 27.05 39.02 -28.03
N GLN A 12 26.21 39.98 -28.47
CA GLN A 12 26.57 41.36 -28.87
C GLN A 12 25.32 42.15 -29.33
N ARG A 13 25.19 43.39 -28.84
CA ARG A 13 24.18 44.42 -29.18
C ARG A 13 24.82 45.47 -30.11
N PRO A 14 24.01 46.26 -30.84
CA PRO A 14 24.16 47.71 -30.65
C PRO A 14 22.84 48.50 -30.57
N GLN A 15 23.03 49.75 -30.18
CA GLN A 15 22.13 50.75 -29.61
C GLN A 15 21.25 51.47 -30.66
N LEU A 16 20.10 52.00 -30.24
CA LEU A 16 19.59 53.31 -30.66
C LEU A 16 18.53 53.84 -29.67
N ALA A 17 18.54 55.16 -29.53
CA ALA A 17 17.84 56.08 -28.61
C ALA A 17 16.34 55.79 -28.40
N ALA A 18 15.78 55.81 -27.18
CA ALA A 18 15.58 56.89 -26.21
C ALA A 18 14.33 57.75 -26.44
N VAL A 19 13.49 57.75 -25.38
CA VAL A 19 12.50 58.74 -24.95
C VAL A 19 11.08 58.64 -25.53
N GLY A 20 10.17 58.15 -24.68
CA GLY A 20 8.72 58.26 -24.83
C GLY A 20 8.00 57.58 -23.67
N ARG A 21 7.92 58.24 -22.51
CA ARG A 21 7.17 57.78 -21.33
C ARG A 21 5.67 57.83 -21.62
N GLY A 22 5.00 56.69 -21.58
CA GLY A 22 3.54 56.58 -21.58
C GLY A 22 3.12 55.25 -20.96
N LEU A 23 2.28 55.31 -19.93
CA LEU A 23 1.87 54.21 -19.05
C LEU A 23 1.48 52.93 -19.81
N LEU A 24 2.14 51.81 -19.49
CA LEU A 24 1.62 50.46 -19.68
C LEU A 24 1.51 49.83 -18.28
N LEU A 25 0.31 49.82 -17.71
CA LEU A 25 0.02 48.98 -16.54
C LEU A 25 0.11 47.52 -16.98
N ALA A 26 1.13 46.82 -16.48
CA ALA A 26 1.32 45.40 -16.69
C ALA A 26 0.24 44.60 -15.95
N SER A 27 -0.63 43.94 -16.70
CA SER A 27 -1.48 42.85 -16.24
C SER A 27 -0.59 41.64 -15.91
N VAL A 28 -0.16 41.52 -14.66
CA VAL A 28 0.41 40.31 -14.07
C VAL A 28 -0.52 39.90 -12.93
N LEU A 29 -1.64 39.28 -13.27
CA LEU A 29 -2.47 38.56 -12.31
C LEU A 29 -1.98 37.11 -12.27
N ALA A 30 -1.51 36.76 -11.08
CA ALA A 30 -0.80 35.55 -10.75
C ALA A 30 -1.53 34.29 -11.22
N ALA A 31 -0.80 33.44 -11.92
CA ALA A 31 -1.08 32.01 -11.96
C ALA A 31 -0.92 31.47 -10.53
N ALA A 32 -1.97 31.60 -9.71
CA ALA A 32 -2.15 30.78 -8.53
C ALA A 32 -2.45 29.37 -9.04
N ALA A 33 -1.37 28.68 -9.38
CA ALA A 33 -1.36 27.31 -9.82
C ALA A 33 -2.16 26.48 -8.80
N SER A 34 -3.12 25.76 -9.36
CA SER A 34 -3.90 24.68 -8.78
C SER A 34 -3.02 23.67 -8.03
N SER A 35 -2.70 23.98 -6.77
CA SER A 35 -2.39 22.97 -5.77
C SER A 35 -3.69 22.65 -5.05
N LEU A 36 -4.50 21.77 -5.64
CA LEU A 36 -5.48 21.04 -4.85
C LEU A 36 -4.70 20.30 -3.76
N PRO A 37 -5.09 20.38 -2.48
CA PRO A 37 -4.47 19.56 -1.46
C PRO A 37 -4.67 18.11 -1.91
N VAL A 38 -3.58 17.43 -2.27
CA VAL A 38 -3.57 15.97 -2.32
C VAL A 38 -3.97 15.58 -0.91
N ALA A 39 -5.19 15.05 -0.77
CA ALA A 39 -5.66 14.53 0.51
C ALA A 39 -4.60 13.54 0.98
N GLU A 40 -3.90 13.88 2.07
CA GLU A 40 -3.00 12.93 2.71
C GLU A 40 -3.80 11.66 2.93
N SER A 41 -3.21 10.51 2.59
CA SER A 41 -3.81 9.23 2.91
C SER A 41 -4.05 9.22 4.42
N SER A 42 -5.29 9.39 4.85
CA SER A 42 -5.63 9.36 6.25
C SER A 42 -5.36 7.94 6.72
N CYS A 43 -4.27 7.75 7.45
CA CYS A 43 -3.99 6.50 8.14
C CYS A 43 -4.83 6.52 9.41
N PRO A 44 -5.96 5.78 9.50
CA PRO A 44 -6.79 5.79 10.69
C PRO A 44 -5.99 5.23 11.84
N ARG A 45 -5.92 5.98 12.94
CA ARG A 45 -5.34 5.53 14.20
C ARG A 45 -6.43 5.56 15.26
N ASP A 46 -6.59 4.46 15.98
CA ASP A 46 -7.58 4.33 17.05
C ASP A 46 -7.04 3.46 18.18
N ASN A 47 -6.73 4.09 19.32
CA ASN A 47 -6.26 3.40 20.51
C ASN A 47 -7.38 3.17 21.54
N SER A 48 -8.65 3.35 21.15
CA SER A 48 -9.82 3.05 21.99
C SER A 48 -9.80 1.59 22.44
N LEU A 49 -10.11 1.34 23.71
CA LEU A 49 -10.12 -0.02 24.28
C LEU A 49 -11.10 -0.94 23.56
N VAL A 50 -12.32 -0.45 23.31
CA VAL A 50 -13.38 -1.17 22.59
C VAL A 50 -13.60 -0.47 21.27
N ARG A 51 -13.60 -1.24 20.18
CA ARG A 51 -13.78 -0.75 18.81
C ARG A 51 -14.80 -1.63 18.09
N ASP A 52 -15.62 -1.00 17.25
CA ASP A 52 -16.59 -1.68 16.42
C ASP A 52 -15.95 -2.03 15.07
N ILE A 53 -15.66 -3.31 14.82
CA ILE A 53 -15.02 -3.79 13.58
C ILE A 53 -15.82 -3.37 12.35
N SER A 54 -17.16 -3.27 12.45
CA SER A 54 -18.02 -2.87 11.34
C SER A 54 -17.85 -1.40 10.92
N ARG A 55 -17.21 -0.60 11.77
CA ARG A 55 -16.91 0.83 11.52
C ARG A 55 -15.44 1.09 11.17
N MET A 56 -14.59 0.07 11.21
CA MET A 56 -13.18 0.20 10.82
C MET A 56 -13.05 0.35 9.30
N GLN A 57 -12.01 1.06 8.85
CA GLN A 57 -11.78 1.24 7.42
C GLN A 57 -11.46 -0.10 6.74
N GLN A 58 -12.28 -0.43 5.74
CA GLN A 58 -12.06 -1.56 4.85
C GLN A 58 -11.51 -1.07 3.51
N SER A 59 -10.55 -1.79 2.93
CA SER A 59 -10.02 -1.50 1.59
C SER A 59 -9.60 -2.79 0.88
N ASN A 60 -9.57 -2.75 -0.45
CA ASN A 60 -9.00 -3.82 -1.27
C ASN A 60 -7.52 -3.58 -1.59
N TYR A 61 -6.98 -2.39 -1.28
CA TYR A 61 -5.60 -1.96 -1.59
C TYR A 61 -5.16 -2.27 -3.04
N GLY A 62 -6.08 -2.13 -4.01
CA GLY A 62 -5.81 -2.38 -5.43
C GLY A 62 -5.84 -3.85 -5.86
N ARG A 63 -6.30 -4.77 -5.00
CA ARG A 63 -6.44 -6.20 -5.32
C ARG A 63 -7.91 -6.54 -5.54
N GLU A 64 -8.29 -6.85 -6.77
CA GLU A 64 -9.67 -7.24 -7.09
C GLU A 64 -10.12 -8.46 -6.27
N GLY A 65 -11.37 -8.45 -5.82
CA GLY A 65 -11.94 -9.50 -4.98
C GLY A 65 -11.30 -9.66 -3.59
N PHE A 66 -10.41 -8.75 -3.16
CA PHE A 66 -9.85 -8.74 -1.81
C PHE A 66 -10.55 -7.68 -0.94
N SER A 67 -10.78 -8.01 0.32
CA SER A 67 -11.24 -7.07 1.34
C SER A 67 -10.41 -7.25 2.60
N HIS A 68 -9.92 -6.15 3.17
CA HIS A 68 -9.04 -6.16 4.34
C HIS A 68 -9.45 -5.12 5.37
N ILE A 69 -9.46 -5.53 6.64
CA ILE A 69 -9.51 -4.68 7.83
C ILE A 69 -8.36 -5.10 8.76
N THR A 70 -7.55 -4.14 9.21
CA THR A 70 -6.64 -4.35 10.35
C THR A 70 -7.44 -4.17 11.64
N VAL A 71 -7.75 -5.25 12.35
CA VAL A 71 -8.61 -5.24 13.56
C VAL A 71 -7.86 -4.71 14.79
N THR A 72 -6.60 -5.11 14.91
CA THR A 72 -5.62 -4.51 15.82
C THR A 72 -4.25 -4.66 15.20
N GLY A 73 -3.41 -3.64 15.22
CA GLY A 73 -2.15 -3.65 14.49
C GLY A 73 -1.21 -2.55 14.93
N ALA A 74 0.07 -2.69 14.59
CA ALA A 74 1.11 -1.89 15.22
C ALA A 74 0.98 -0.40 14.93
N LEU A 75 0.73 -0.04 13.67
CA LEU A 75 0.64 1.35 13.24
C LEU A 75 -0.72 1.99 13.54
N ALA A 76 -1.81 1.22 13.43
CA ALA A 76 -3.17 1.73 13.59
C ALA A 76 -3.64 1.75 15.06
N HIS A 77 -3.12 0.86 15.91
CA HIS A 77 -3.66 0.63 17.27
C HIS A 77 -2.57 0.50 18.36
N GLY A 78 -1.28 0.57 17.99
CA GLY A 78 -0.17 0.56 18.94
C GLY A 78 0.19 -0.81 19.51
N THR A 79 -0.28 -1.92 18.94
CA THR A 79 0.16 -3.27 19.35
C THR A 79 1.62 -3.51 18.97
N LYS A 80 2.32 -4.35 19.72
CA LYS A 80 3.77 -4.57 19.52
C LYS A 80 4.18 -6.01 19.26
N GLU A 81 3.32 -6.95 19.61
CA GLU A 81 3.65 -8.38 19.63
C GLU A 81 2.70 -9.21 18.76
N VAL A 82 1.46 -8.72 18.56
CA VAL A 82 0.46 -9.36 17.70
C VAL A 82 -0.27 -8.32 16.85
N GLU A 83 -0.61 -8.73 15.63
CA GLU A 83 -1.46 -7.99 14.70
C GLU A 83 -2.54 -8.94 14.19
N VAL A 84 -3.77 -8.44 14.04
CA VAL A 84 -4.95 -9.22 13.69
C VAL A 84 -5.62 -8.59 12.48
N TRP A 85 -5.88 -9.42 11.47
CA TRP A 85 -6.56 -9.01 10.24
C TRP A 85 -7.88 -9.75 10.08
N LEU A 86 -8.88 -9.06 9.54
CA LEU A 86 -10.08 -9.66 8.96
C LEU A 86 -9.98 -9.53 7.45
N GLN A 87 -9.99 -10.65 6.75
CA GLN A 87 -9.82 -10.70 5.31
C GLN A 87 -10.93 -11.51 4.65
N THR A 88 -11.37 -11.09 3.47
CA THR A 88 -12.27 -11.86 2.60
C THR A 88 -11.70 -11.90 1.20
N PHE A 89 -11.69 -13.10 0.62
CA PHE A 89 -11.25 -13.36 -0.73
C PHE A 89 -12.46 -13.78 -1.57
N GLY A 90 -12.65 -13.13 -2.71
CA GLY A 90 -13.66 -13.50 -3.69
C GLY A 90 -13.35 -14.87 -4.32
N PRO A 91 -14.33 -15.53 -4.94
CA PRO A 91 -14.11 -16.82 -5.59
C PRO A 91 -12.94 -16.79 -6.57
N GLY A 92 -12.03 -17.75 -6.44
CA GLY A 92 -10.86 -17.90 -7.32
C GLY A 92 -9.69 -16.94 -7.04
N GLN A 93 -9.83 -16.01 -6.10
CA GLN A 93 -8.76 -15.09 -5.72
C GLN A 93 -7.68 -15.81 -4.90
N ARG A 94 -6.45 -15.27 -4.95
CA ARG A 94 -5.29 -15.85 -4.26
C ARG A 94 -4.45 -14.76 -3.61
N THR A 95 -3.72 -15.11 -2.55
CA THR A 95 -2.57 -14.32 -2.11
C THR A 95 -1.43 -14.46 -3.12
N PRO A 96 -0.46 -13.52 -3.17
CA PRO A 96 0.84 -13.83 -3.75
C PRO A 96 1.45 -15.07 -3.08
N ILE A 97 2.38 -15.74 -3.77
CA ILE A 97 3.29 -16.67 -3.09
C ILE A 97 4.27 -15.82 -2.29
N HIS A 98 4.30 -16.00 -0.97
CA HIS A 98 5.03 -15.12 -0.07
C HIS A 98 5.54 -15.85 1.16
N ARG A 99 6.35 -15.16 1.97
CA ARG A 99 6.81 -15.61 3.28
C ARG A 99 7.03 -14.40 4.19
N HIS A 100 7.02 -14.62 5.49
CA HIS A 100 7.39 -13.64 6.51
C HIS A 100 8.10 -14.32 7.67
N SER A 101 8.95 -13.56 8.35
CA SER A 101 9.71 -14.03 9.51
C SER A 101 8.92 -13.83 10.81
N CYS A 102 7.68 -14.30 10.82
CA CYS A 102 6.79 -14.35 11.99
C CYS A 102 5.87 -15.57 11.90
N GLU A 103 5.33 -15.98 13.04
CA GLU A 103 4.21 -16.93 13.06
C GLU A 103 2.97 -16.26 12.46
N GLU A 104 2.15 -17.04 11.74
CA GLU A 104 0.87 -16.58 11.21
C GLU A 104 -0.17 -17.69 11.39
N VAL A 105 -1.34 -17.33 11.91
CA VAL A 105 -2.43 -18.27 12.22
C VAL A 105 -3.70 -17.81 11.53
N PHE A 106 -4.33 -18.73 10.81
CA PHE A 106 -5.61 -18.51 10.16
C PHE A 106 -6.72 -19.24 10.87
N ILE A 107 -7.88 -18.58 10.97
CA ILE A 107 -9.14 -19.18 11.44
C ILE A 107 -10.17 -18.96 10.33
N VAL A 108 -10.67 -20.05 9.73
CA VAL A 108 -11.61 -19.95 8.60
C VAL A 108 -13.03 -19.73 9.11
N LEU A 109 -13.47 -18.47 9.13
CA LEU A 109 -14.80 -18.10 9.63
C LEU A 109 -15.94 -18.52 8.68
N LYS A 110 -15.72 -18.40 7.36
CA LYS A 110 -16.70 -18.71 6.31
C LYS A 110 -15.99 -19.20 5.05
N GLY A 111 -16.68 -20.04 4.27
CA GLY A 111 -16.20 -20.52 2.98
C GLY A 111 -15.26 -21.72 3.07
N LYS A 112 -14.51 -21.93 1.98
CA LYS A 112 -13.51 -22.98 1.81
C LYS A 112 -12.42 -22.49 0.85
N GLY A 113 -11.26 -23.14 0.90
CA GLY A 113 -10.11 -22.79 0.09
C GLY A 113 -9.08 -23.90 0.04
N THR A 114 -7.88 -23.58 -0.41
CA THR A 114 -6.72 -24.45 -0.43
C THR A 114 -5.49 -23.69 0.04
N LEU A 115 -4.81 -24.22 1.05
CA LEU A 115 -3.49 -23.76 1.46
C LEU A 115 -2.44 -24.46 0.60
N LEU A 116 -1.54 -23.67 0.01
CA LEU A 116 -0.38 -24.15 -0.74
C LEU A 116 0.88 -23.90 0.09
N LEU A 117 1.54 -24.97 0.54
CA LEU A 117 2.77 -24.89 1.36
C LEU A 117 3.99 -25.36 0.57
N GLY A 118 4.94 -24.46 0.36
CA GLY A 118 6.27 -24.79 -0.17
C GLY A 118 7.28 -25.06 0.94
N SER A 119 8.48 -25.47 0.55
CA SER A 119 9.58 -25.78 1.47
C SER A 119 10.48 -24.58 1.75
N SER A 120 10.84 -24.37 3.01
CA SER A 120 11.91 -23.47 3.46
C SER A 120 13.30 -24.13 3.50
N SER A 121 13.40 -25.45 3.32
CA SER A 121 14.68 -26.19 3.33
C SER A 121 15.36 -26.30 1.96
N LEU A 122 14.61 -26.02 0.89
CA LEU A 122 15.11 -26.01 -0.48
C LEU A 122 15.61 -24.60 -0.88
N LYS A 123 16.41 -24.52 -1.96
CA LYS A 123 16.86 -23.23 -2.52
C LYS A 123 15.72 -22.39 -3.13
N TYR A 124 14.57 -23.01 -3.39
CA TYR A 124 13.35 -22.41 -3.91
C TYR A 124 12.15 -23.19 -3.34
N PRO A 125 10.92 -22.64 -3.32
CA PRO A 125 9.78 -23.25 -2.61
C PRO A 125 9.42 -24.69 -3.04
N GLY A 126 9.77 -25.11 -4.25
CA GLY A 126 9.37 -26.40 -4.81
C GLY A 126 7.90 -26.44 -5.24
N GLN A 127 7.43 -27.64 -5.60
CA GLN A 127 6.00 -27.88 -5.81
C GLN A 127 5.28 -27.82 -4.45
N PRO A 128 4.24 -26.99 -4.29
CA PRO A 128 3.58 -26.88 -3.00
C PRO A 128 2.78 -28.14 -2.66
N GLN A 129 2.69 -28.44 -1.37
CA GLN A 129 1.64 -29.30 -0.83
C GLN A 129 0.30 -28.56 -0.90
N GLU A 130 -0.74 -29.20 -1.41
CA GLU A 130 -2.09 -28.65 -1.44
C GLU A 130 -2.90 -29.23 -0.28
N VAL A 131 -3.39 -28.35 0.61
CA VAL A 131 -4.14 -28.74 1.81
C VAL A 131 -5.52 -28.08 1.75
N PRO A 132 -6.63 -28.84 1.66
CA PRO A 132 -7.97 -28.27 1.67
C PRO A 132 -8.28 -27.65 3.04
N VAL A 133 -8.81 -26.42 3.04
CA VAL A 133 -9.28 -25.73 4.23
C VAL A 133 -10.76 -25.39 4.08
N PHE A 134 -11.51 -25.48 5.18
CA PHE A 134 -12.97 -25.27 5.18
C PHE A 134 -13.41 -24.58 6.45
N GLN A 135 -14.66 -24.14 6.50
CA GLN A 135 -15.22 -23.44 7.66
C GLN A 135 -14.92 -24.19 8.98
N ASN A 136 -14.53 -23.43 10.00
CA ASN A 136 -14.18 -23.93 11.33
C ASN A 136 -12.87 -24.74 11.40
N THR A 137 -12.00 -24.61 10.38
CA THR A 137 -10.60 -25.07 10.46
C THR A 137 -9.69 -23.95 10.95
N THR A 138 -8.59 -24.35 11.59
CA THR A 138 -7.46 -23.49 11.97
C THR A 138 -6.18 -24.08 11.41
N PHE A 139 -5.25 -23.23 10.98
CA PHE A 139 -3.92 -23.65 10.56
C PHE A 139 -2.89 -22.57 10.87
N SER A 140 -1.67 -23.01 11.16
CA SER A 140 -0.53 -22.15 11.41
C SER A 140 0.50 -22.32 10.31
N ILE A 141 1.03 -21.21 9.79
CA ILE A 141 2.14 -21.20 8.86
C ILE A 141 3.45 -21.22 9.66
N PRO A 142 4.33 -22.23 9.48
CA PRO A 142 5.64 -22.22 10.12
C PRO A 142 6.45 -20.99 9.70
N VAL A 143 7.24 -20.46 10.62
CA VAL A 143 8.03 -19.24 10.39
C VAL A 143 8.88 -19.40 9.13
N ASN A 144 8.79 -18.42 8.23
CA ASN A 144 9.48 -18.35 6.94
C ASN A 144 9.08 -19.38 5.85
N ASP A 145 8.09 -20.24 6.08
CA ASP A 145 7.63 -21.13 5.01
C ASP A 145 6.96 -20.35 3.87
N PRO A 146 7.36 -20.59 2.60
CA PRO A 146 6.72 -19.96 1.45
C PRO A 146 5.33 -20.56 1.23
N HIS A 147 4.30 -19.73 1.17
CA HIS A 147 2.93 -20.21 1.10
C HIS A 147 2.02 -19.29 0.26
N GLN A 148 0.86 -19.82 -0.11
CA GLN A 148 -0.24 -19.10 -0.76
C GLN A 148 -1.59 -19.62 -0.24
N VAL A 149 -2.53 -18.70 0.00
CA VAL A 149 -3.93 -19.03 0.29
C VAL A 149 -4.77 -18.78 -0.96
N TRP A 150 -5.60 -19.77 -1.30
CA TRP A 150 -6.51 -19.78 -2.45
C TRP A 150 -7.95 -20.04 -2.00
#